data_AF-A0A197JTS3-F1
#
_entry.id   AF-A0A197JTS3-F1
#
_cell.length_a   1.000
_cell.length_b   1.000
_cell.length_c   1.000
_cell.angle_alpha   90.00
_cell.angle_beta   90.00
_cell.angle_gamma   90.00
#
_symmetry.space_group_name_H-M   'P 1'
#
loop_
_entity.id
_entity.type
_entity.pdbx_description
1 polymer ?
#
loop_
_entity_poly.entity_id
_entity_poly.type
_entity_poly.pdbx_seq_one_letter_code
_entity_poly.pdbx_strand_id
1 'polypeptide(L)'
;KGKWFDSIGIIMSENEDFWLTTQQPAYQELIAKGVLATNYFGLSHVSEQNYAAIITGVLDPNIYRGDAGTPANLNITYPTILDQLKANGLTYKQYTENYPGGCYLADMYPDNPSTALYYKRHSPFNMISALRGTPECLSAIGTYDDFANDVAKGTLPNYFWIIPNDLHNT
;
A
#
# COMPACT_ATOMS: atom_id res chain seq x y z
N LYS A 1 -14.27 -16.95 -9.94
CA LYS A 1 -13.11 -17.68 -9.36
C LYS A 1 -11.95 -17.58 -10.33
N GLY A 2 -10.76 -17.28 -9.83
CA GLY A 2 -9.57 -17.15 -10.68
C GLY A 2 -9.01 -18.50 -11.10
N LYS A 3 -8.13 -18.50 -12.11
CA LYS A 3 -7.54 -19.74 -12.64
C LYS A 3 -6.66 -20.47 -11.63
N TRP A 4 -5.90 -19.72 -10.84
CA TRP A 4 -4.91 -20.23 -9.90
C TRP A 4 -5.20 -19.84 -8.45
N PHE A 5 -5.70 -18.62 -8.26
CA PHE A 5 -6.08 -18.04 -6.97
C PHE A 5 -7.30 -17.15 -7.17
N ASP A 6 -8.14 -17.05 -6.14
CA ASP A 6 -9.30 -16.16 -6.13
C ASP A 6 -8.95 -14.74 -5.69
N SER A 7 -7.94 -14.61 -4.82
CA SER A 7 -7.44 -13.33 -4.29
C SER A 7 -5.92 -13.33 -4.12
N ILE A 8 -5.30 -12.15 -4.26
CA ILE A 8 -3.93 -11.84 -3.84
C ILE A 8 -3.98 -10.78 -2.75
N GLY A 9 -3.37 -11.07 -1.60
CA GLY A 9 -3.16 -10.11 -0.52
C GLY A 9 -1.68 -9.74 -0.42
N ILE A 10 -1.39 -8.44 -0.27
CA ILE A 10 -0.05 -7.90 -0.07
C ILE A 10 -0.03 -7.20 1.28
N ILE A 11 0.87 -7.61 2.18
CA ILE A 11 1.19 -6.85 3.39
C ILE A 11 2.47 -6.08 3.08
N MET A 12 2.40 -4.76 3.08
CA MET A 12 3.55 -3.90 2.76
C MET A 12 3.98 -3.13 4.00
N SER A 13 5.13 -3.50 4.54
CA SER A 13 5.83 -2.77 5.60
C SER A 13 6.81 -1.76 5.01
N GLU A 14 7.35 -0.88 5.86
CA GLU A 14 8.39 0.06 5.49
C GLU A 14 9.76 -0.64 5.30
N ASN A 15 10.70 0.07 4.67
CA ASN A 15 12.02 -0.47 4.38
C ASN A 15 12.76 -0.84 5.69
N GLU A 16 13.26 -2.07 5.77
CA GLU A 16 14.09 -2.57 6.85
C GLU A 16 15.17 -3.51 6.29
N ASP A 17 16.26 -3.70 7.03
CA ASP A 17 17.31 -4.65 6.67
C ASP A 17 16.79 -6.09 6.68
N PHE A 18 17.08 -6.83 5.61
CA PHE A 18 16.65 -8.22 5.42
C PHE A 18 17.02 -9.13 6.62
N TRP A 19 18.23 -8.99 7.17
CA TRP A 19 18.68 -9.82 8.29
C TRP A 19 17.99 -9.45 9.58
N LEU A 20 17.65 -8.18 9.79
CA LEU A 20 16.86 -7.75 10.94
C LEU A 20 15.42 -8.26 10.84
N THR A 21 14.76 -8.07 9.70
CA THR A 21 13.39 -8.53 9.48
C THR A 21 13.26 -10.05 9.63
N THR A 22 14.15 -10.83 9.02
CA THR A 22 14.08 -12.31 9.06
C THR A 22 14.36 -12.91 10.43
N GLN A 23 14.92 -12.15 11.37
CA GLN A 23 15.14 -12.56 12.75
C GLN A 23 13.94 -12.29 13.67
N GLN A 24 12.97 -11.49 13.24
CA GLN A 24 11.79 -11.21 14.05
C GLN A 24 10.86 -12.44 14.13
N PRO A 25 10.32 -12.78 15.31
CA PRO A 25 9.50 -13.99 15.48
C PRO A 25 8.29 -14.09 14.54
N ALA A 26 7.61 -12.97 14.27
CA ALA A 26 6.45 -12.94 13.38
C ALA A 26 6.81 -13.35 11.95
N TYR A 27 7.94 -12.84 11.42
CA TYR A 27 8.39 -13.19 10.07
C TYR A 27 8.97 -14.60 10.02
N GLN A 28 9.63 -15.10 11.07
CA GLN A 28 10.06 -16.50 11.14
C GLN A 28 8.88 -17.48 11.04
N GLU A 29 7.76 -17.16 11.69
CA GLU A 29 6.54 -17.95 11.58
C GLU A 29 5.97 -17.94 10.16
N LEU A 30 5.99 -16.79 9.47
CA LEU A 30 5.55 -16.67 8.08
C LEU A 30 6.47 -17.43 7.11
N ILE A 31 7.79 -17.32 7.29
CA ILE A 31 8.79 -18.02 6.48
C ILE A 31 8.58 -19.53 6.58
N ALA A 32 8.29 -20.06 7.77
CA ALA A 32 8.01 -21.48 7.97
C ALA A 32 6.73 -21.97 7.24
N LYS A 33 5.82 -21.06 6.89
CA LYS A 33 4.56 -21.35 6.20
C LYS A 33 4.58 -21.03 4.70
N GLY A 34 5.67 -20.46 4.19
CA GLY A 34 5.73 -19.90 2.85
C GLY A 34 7.08 -20.07 2.18
N VAL A 35 7.38 -19.16 1.26
CA VAL A 35 8.66 -19.13 0.52
C VAL A 35 9.33 -17.80 0.79
N LEU A 36 10.58 -17.85 1.26
CA LEU A 36 11.43 -16.68 1.41
C LEU A 36 12.18 -16.42 0.10
N ALA A 37 11.92 -15.28 -0.53
CA ALA A 37 12.66 -14.84 -1.71
C ALA A 37 13.97 -14.15 -1.28
N THR A 38 15.08 -14.87 -1.33
CA THR A 38 16.41 -14.37 -0.90
C THR A 38 17.13 -13.50 -1.93
N ASN A 39 16.55 -13.37 -3.14
CA ASN A 39 17.09 -12.57 -4.25
C ASN A 39 16.01 -11.62 -4.79
N TYR A 40 15.34 -10.90 -3.87
CA TYR A 40 14.31 -9.91 -4.14
C TYR A 40 14.80 -8.54 -3.68
N PHE A 41 14.85 -7.57 -4.60
CA PHE A 41 15.45 -6.26 -4.34
C PHE A 41 14.46 -5.14 -4.58
N GLY A 42 14.58 -4.08 -3.78
CA GLY A 42 13.98 -2.79 -4.11
C GLY A 42 14.58 -2.23 -5.41
N LEU A 43 13.78 -1.46 -6.13
CA LEU A 43 14.18 -0.74 -7.34
C LEU A 43 14.91 0.58 -7.01
N SER A 44 14.68 1.11 -5.80
CA SER A 44 15.39 2.28 -5.29
C SER A 44 15.59 2.19 -3.78
N HIS A 45 16.42 3.08 -3.22
CA HIS A 45 16.54 3.26 -1.77
C HIS A 45 15.29 3.91 -1.15
N VAL A 46 14.42 4.52 -1.96
CA VAL A 46 13.27 5.31 -1.49
C VAL A 46 12.01 4.43 -1.52
N SER A 47 11.33 4.27 -0.38
CA SER A 47 10.15 3.39 -0.20
C SER A 47 9.02 3.76 -1.16
N GLU A 48 8.65 5.04 -1.22
CA GLU A 48 7.48 5.46 -2.01
C GLU A 48 7.62 5.14 -3.51
N GLN A 49 8.85 5.15 -4.04
CA GLN A 49 9.14 4.77 -5.42
C GLN A 49 8.96 3.27 -5.63
N ASN A 50 9.37 2.44 -4.65
CA ASN A 50 9.14 1.00 -4.70
C ASN A 50 7.65 0.67 -4.65
N TYR A 51 6.88 1.30 -3.76
CA TYR A 51 5.44 1.05 -3.66
C TYR A 51 4.69 1.46 -4.93
N ALA A 52 5.02 2.63 -5.49
CA ALA A 52 4.48 3.07 -6.77
C ALA A 52 4.84 2.09 -7.89
N ALA A 53 6.09 1.63 -7.95
CA ALA A 53 6.54 0.71 -8.98
C ALA A 53 5.86 -0.67 -8.91
N ILE A 54 5.49 -1.16 -7.72
CA ILE A 54 4.75 -2.43 -7.61
C ILE A 54 3.39 -2.33 -8.29
N ILE A 55 2.68 -1.20 -8.13
CA ILE A 55 1.34 -1.04 -8.72
C ILE A 55 1.36 -0.51 -10.15
N THR A 56 2.47 0.08 -10.62
CA THR A 56 2.57 0.64 -11.98
C THR A 56 3.45 -0.16 -12.94
N GLY A 57 4.40 -0.93 -12.42
CA GLY A 57 5.49 -1.53 -13.20
C GLY A 57 6.57 -0.53 -13.64
N VAL A 58 6.57 0.70 -13.11
CA VAL A 58 7.48 1.79 -13.53
C VAL A 58 8.23 2.34 -12.31
N LEU A 59 9.56 2.41 -12.41
CA LEU A 59 10.38 3.19 -11.49
C LEU A 59 10.35 4.67 -11.94
N ASP A 60 9.55 5.48 -11.27
CA ASP A 60 9.39 6.90 -11.60
C ASP A 60 10.15 7.79 -10.59
N PRO A 61 11.25 8.45 -11.02
CA PRO A 61 12.03 9.31 -10.13
C PRO A 61 11.29 10.59 -9.71
N ASN A 62 10.15 10.91 -10.35
CA ASN A 62 9.32 12.05 -9.97
C ASN A 62 8.36 11.72 -8.83
N ILE A 63 8.33 10.49 -8.34
CA ILE A 63 7.62 10.13 -7.11
C ILE A 63 8.58 10.31 -5.92
N TYR A 64 8.28 11.27 -5.05
CA TYR A 64 9.12 11.57 -3.88
C TYR A 64 8.32 12.33 -2.81
N ARG A 65 8.65 12.09 -1.52
CA ARG A 65 8.01 12.72 -0.36
C ARG A 65 8.29 14.22 -0.17
N GLY A 66 9.22 14.77 -0.93
CA GLY A 66 9.70 16.16 -0.79
C GLY A 66 10.63 16.39 0.41
N ASP A 67 11.11 17.62 0.54
CA ASP A 67 11.92 18.13 1.63
C ASP A 67 11.67 19.64 1.85
N ALA A 68 12.46 20.28 2.73
CA ALA A 68 12.31 21.70 3.06
C ALA A 68 12.48 22.65 1.86
N GLY A 69 13.08 22.20 0.75
CA GLY A 69 13.27 23.00 -0.47
C GLY A 69 12.42 22.53 -1.66
N THR A 70 11.88 21.31 -1.60
CA THR A 70 11.17 20.68 -2.72
C THR A 70 9.84 20.08 -2.25
N PRO A 71 8.68 20.62 -2.66
CA PRO A 71 7.39 20.03 -2.32
C PRO A 71 7.27 18.58 -2.79
N ALA A 72 6.60 17.74 -2.00
CA ALA A 72 6.34 16.35 -2.34
C ALA A 72 5.65 16.22 -3.72
N ASN A 73 6.02 15.20 -4.47
CA ASN A 73 5.26 14.75 -5.62
C ASN A 73 4.87 13.28 -5.44
N LEU A 74 3.63 13.06 -5.05
CA LEU A 74 3.05 11.73 -4.80
C LEU A 74 1.84 11.55 -5.72
N ASN A 75 2.05 11.78 -7.02
CA ASN A 75 1.01 11.85 -8.03
C ASN A 75 1.33 10.87 -9.18
N ILE A 76 0.78 9.66 -9.09
CA ILE A 76 0.77 8.70 -10.19
C ILE A 76 -0.30 9.16 -11.18
N THR A 77 0.09 9.36 -12.44
CA THR A 77 -0.77 9.90 -13.52
C THR A 77 -0.87 8.96 -14.72
N TYR A 78 -0.34 7.75 -14.59
CA TYR A 78 -0.29 6.72 -15.62
C TYR A 78 -0.99 5.44 -15.14
N PRO A 79 -1.32 4.51 -16.06
CA PRO A 79 -2.05 3.29 -15.72
C PRO A 79 -1.34 2.42 -14.68
N THR A 80 -2.13 1.71 -13.90
CA THR A 80 -1.73 0.81 -12.82
C THR A 80 -2.31 -0.58 -13.03
N ILE A 81 -1.90 -1.54 -12.20
CA ILE A 81 -2.56 -2.84 -12.11
C ILE A 81 -4.05 -2.70 -11.73
N LEU A 82 -4.47 -1.63 -11.05
CA LEU A 82 -5.86 -1.41 -10.66
C LEU A 82 -6.75 -1.17 -11.88
N ASP A 83 -6.24 -0.45 -12.88
CA ASP A 83 -6.94 -0.25 -14.15
C ASP A 83 -7.14 -1.58 -14.89
N GLN A 84 -6.14 -2.46 -14.86
CA GLN A 84 -6.23 -3.79 -15.46
C GLN A 84 -7.23 -4.68 -14.73
N LEU A 85 -7.24 -4.64 -13.39
CA LEU A 85 -8.21 -5.36 -12.57
C LEU A 85 -9.64 -4.88 -12.86
N LYS A 86 -9.85 -3.56 -12.84
CA LYS A 86 -11.13 -2.93 -13.16
C LYS A 86 -11.65 -3.32 -14.55
N ALA A 87 -10.79 -3.26 -15.57
CA ALA A 87 -11.14 -3.62 -16.94
C ALA A 87 -11.57 -5.09 -17.09
N ASN A 88 -11.16 -5.97 -16.16
CA ASN A 88 -11.53 -7.38 -16.12
C ASN A 88 -12.62 -7.70 -15.08
N GLY A 89 -13.27 -6.68 -14.50
CA GLY A 89 -14.33 -6.87 -13.52
C GLY A 89 -13.85 -7.44 -12.18
N LEU A 90 -12.56 -7.28 -11.85
CA LEU A 90 -11.97 -7.71 -10.59
C LEU A 90 -11.95 -6.55 -9.59
N THR A 91 -12.19 -6.88 -8.32
CA THR A 91 -12.23 -5.90 -7.24
C THR A 91 -10.86 -5.71 -6.60
N TYR A 92 -10.62 -4.50 -6.08
CA TYR A 92 -9.40 -4.17 -5.39
C TYR A 92 -9.64 -3.21 -4.22
N LYS A 93 -8.81 -3.29 -3.19
CA LYS A 93 -8.86 -2.36 -2.05
C LYS A 93 -7.53 -2.29 -1.33
N GLN A 94 -7.16 -1.12 -0.86
CA GLN A 94 -6.09 -0.92 0.11
C GLN A 94 -6.71 -0.68 1.48
N TYR A 95 -6.20 -1.35 2.50
CA TYR A 95 -6.55 -1.15 3.89
C TYR A 95 -5.34 -0.55 4.59
N THR A 96 -5.50 0.64 5.15
CA THR A 96 -4.40 1.36 5.78
C THR A 96 -4.74 1.68 7.23
N GLU A 97 -3.83 1.33 8.13
CA GLU A 97 -3.99 1.60 9.55
C GLU A 97 -3.93 3.11 9.82
N ASN A 98 -4.77 3.59 10.74
CA ASN A 98 -4.94 5.02 11.07
C ASN A 98 -5.29 5.94 9.89
N TYR A 99 -5.67 5.39 8.73
CA TYR A 99 -6.27 6.18 7.67
C TYR A 99 -7.61 6.77 8.15
N PRO A 100 -7.83 8.09 8.05
CA PRO A 100 -9.04 8.73 8.57
C PRO A 100 -10.30 8.46 7.72
N GLY A 101 -10.18 7.75 6.60
CA GLY A 101 -11.30 7.47 5.70
C GLY A 101 -11.64 8.64 4.77
N GLY A 102 -12.76 8.50 4.05
CA GLY A 102 -13.35 9.61 3.28
C GLY A 102 -12.52 10.14 2.12
N CYS A 103 -11.69 9.29 1.49
CA CYS A 103 -10.79 9.68 0.40
C CYS A 103 -9.80 10.80 0.78
N TYR A 104 -9.24 10.70 1.99
CA TYR A 104 -8.33 11.69 2.53
C TYR A 104 -7.17 12.03 1.57
N LEU A 105 -6.95 13.34 1.39
CA LEU A 105 -6.04 13.87 0.36
C LEU A 105 -4.71 14.40 0.92
N ALA A 106 -4.67 14.75 2.20
CA ALA A 106 -3.47 15.31 2.81
C ALA A 106 -2.38 14.23 2.99
N ASP A 107 -1.14 14.68 3.16
CA ASP A 107 0.03 13.79 3.16
C ASP A 107 0.17 12.96 4.44
N MET A 108 -0.46 13.37 5.54
CA MET A 108 -0.40 12.67 6.82
C MET A 108 -1.65 12.89 7.66
N TYR A 109 -1.89 11.99 8.62
CA TYR A 109 -2.97 12.15 9.60
C TYR A 109 -2.56 11.64 10.99
N PRO A 110 -2.83 12.42 12.06
CA PRO A 110 -3.23 13.84 12.06
C PRO A 110 -2.22 14.74 11.34
N ASP A 111 -2.60 15.98 11.01
CA ASP A 111 -1.73 16.97 10.33
C ASP A 111 -0.68 17.57 11.28
N ASN A 112 0.14 16.69 11.87
CA ASN A 112 1.24 17.03 12.74
C ASN A 112 2.25 15.86 12.71
N PRO A 113 3.46 16.07 12.15
CA PRO A 113 4.47 15.03 12.04
C PRO A 113 4.84 14.34 13.34
N SER A 114 4.72 15.01 14.49
CA SER A 114 5.05 14.44 15.79
C SER A 114 4.00 13.47 16.32
N THR A 115 2.84 13.40 15.68
CA THR A 115 1.70 12.55 16.10
C THR A 115 1.07 11.78 14.95
N ALA A 116 1.52 12.03 13.71
CA ALA A 116 0.99 11.38 12.52
C ALA A 116 1.34 9.89 12.55
N LEU A 117 0.34 9.08 12.22
CA LEU A 117 0.48 7.62 12.11
C LEU A 117 0.22 7.15 10.68
N TYR A 118 -0.62 7.88 9.95
CA TYR A 118 -0.85 7.69 8.54
C TYR A 118 0.06 8.61 7.73
N TYR A 119 0.68 8.06 6.68
CA TYR A 119 1.37 8.83 5.65
C TYR A 119 0.95 8.37 4.24
N LYS A 120 0.57 9.33 3.38
CA LYS A 120 0.18 9.08 1.99
C LYS A 120 1.26 8.36 1.20
N ARG A 121 2.54 8.65 1.48
CA ARG A 121 3.70 8.06 0.80
C ARG A 121 3.85 6.54 1.02
N HIS A 122 3.23 5.99 2.07
CA HIS A 122 3.18 4.54 2.32
C HIS A 122 1.93 3.89 1.69
N SER A 123 1.03 4.69 1.11
CA SER A 123 -0.32 4.29 0.67
C SER A 123 -0.48 4.50 -0.84
N PRO A 124 0.04 3.59 -1.68
CA PRO A 124 0.16 3.82 -3.12
C PRO A 124 -1.17 4.09 -3.83
N PHE A 125 -2.31 3.60 -3.33
CA PHE A 125 -3.61 3.90 -3.94
C PHE A 125 -3.98 5.38 -3.75
N ASN A 126 -3.60 6.00 -2.62
CA ASN A 126 -3.75 7.44 -2.41
C ASN A 126 -2.78 8.28 -3.25
N MET A 127 -1.81 7.66 -3.95
CA MET A 127 -0.94 8.37 -4.87
C MET A 127 -1.53 8.44 -6.29
N ILE A 128 -2.55 7.63 -6.60
CA ILE A 128 -3.18 7.58 -7.92
C ILE A 128 -4.08 8.80 -8.12
N SER A 129 -3.68 9.69 -9.03
CA SER A 129 -4.38 10.95 -9.27
C SER A 129 -5.78 10.75 -9.82
N ALA A 130 -5.98 9.74 -10.67
CA ALA A 130 -7.28 9.40 -11.24
C ALA A 130 -8.25 8.76 -10.22
N LEU A 131 -7.74 8.27 -9.07
CA LEU A 131 -8.55 7.67 -8.01
C LEU A 131 -8.94 8.70 -6.95
N ARG A 132 -8.01 9.58 -6.57
CA ARG A 132 -8.23 10.62 -5.55
C ARG A 132 -9.38 11.56 -5.93
N GLY A 133 -10.23 11.87 -4.95
CA GLY A 133 -11.33 12.81 -5.12
C GLY A 133 -12.48 12.30 -5.99
N THR A 134 -12.49 11.00 -6.33
CA THR A 134 -13.58 10.35 -7.06
C THR A 134 -14.46 9.53 -6.11
N PRO A 135 -15.70 9.20 -6.46
CA PRO A 135 -16.48 8.26 -5.65
C PRO A 135 -15.83 6.88 -5.51
N GLU A 136 -14.98 6.46 -6.46
CA GLU A 136 -14.34 5.14 -6.48
C GLU A 136 -13.36 4.95 -5.31
N CYS A 137 -12.69 6.02 -4.83
CA CYS A 137 -11.76 5.89 -3.71
C CYS A 137 -12.44 5.47 -2.40
N LEU A 138 -13.75 5.70 -2.22
CA LEU A 138 -14.48 5.25 -1.03
C LEU A 138 -14.56 3.72 -0.94
N SER A 139 -14.57 3.04 -2.09
CA SER A 139 -14.51 1.57 -2.15
C SER A 139 -13.09 1.03 -2.26
N ALA A 140 -12.15 1.80 -2.81
CA ALA A 140 -10.79 1.34 -3.07
C ALA A 140 -9.80 1.60 -1.92
N ILE A 141 -10.09 2.53 -1.00
CA ILE A 141 -9.19 2.92 0.09
C ILE A 141 -9.97 2.89 1.41
N GLY A 142 -9.65 1.93 2.27
CA GLY A 142 -10.33 1.69 3.54
C GLY A 142 -9.40 1.68 4.74
N THR A 143 -10.02 1.57 5.91
CA THR A 143 -9.35 1.48 7.22
C THR A 143 -9.08 0.01 7.60
N TYR A 144 -8.42 -0.21 8.73
CA TYR A 144 -8.32 -1.56 9.30
C TYR A 144 -9.65 -2.10 9.82
N ASP A 145 -10.59 -1.24 10.22
CA ASP A 145 -11.94 -1.68 10.56
C ASP A 145 -12.67 -2.22 9.32
N ASP A 146 -12.46 -1.59 8.16
CA ASP A 146 -12.96 -2.11 6.90
C ASP A 146 -12.37 -3.48 6.58
N PHE A 147 -11.08 -3.69 6.84
CA PHE A 147 -10.43 -4.99 6.65
C PHE A 147 -11.05 -6.06 7.55
N ALA A 148 -11.18 -5.78 8.86
CA ALA A 148 -11.79 -6.71 9.81
C ALA A 148 -13.24 -7.06 9.40
N ASN A 149 -14.00 -6.06 8.95
CA ASN A 149 -15.37 -6.25 8.46
C ASN A 149 -15.43 -7.11 7.19
N ASP A 150 -14.54 -6.86 6.22
CA ASP A 150 -14.51 -7.61 4.96
C ASP A 150 -14.04 -9.06 5.19
N VAL A 151 -13.11 -9.29 6.13
CA VAL A 151 -12.73 -10.65 6.59
C VAL A 151 -13.92 -11.36 7.24
N ALA A 152 -14.60 -10.72 8.18
CA ALA A 152 -15.72 -11.32 8.90
C ALA A 152 -16.89 -11.68 7.98
N LYS A 153 -17.08 -10.92 6.89
CA LYS A 153 -18.11 -11.17 5.87
C LYS A 153 -17.67 -12.13 4.76
N GLY A 154 -16.39 -12.47 4.67
CA GLY A 154 -15.84 -13.25 3.56
C GLY A 154 -15.90 -12.50 2.22
N THR A 155 -15.75 -11.18 2.25
CA THR A 155 -15.88 -10.28 1.09
C THR A 155 -14.57 -9.58 0.71
N LEU A 156 -13.42 -10.19 1.04
CA LEU A 156 -12.13 -9.66 0.63
C LEU A 156 -12.04 -9.48 -0.90
N PRO A 157 -11.39 -8.41 -1.39
CA PRO A 157 -11.23 -8.18 -2.83
C PRO A 157 -10.37 -9.24 -3.53
N ASN A 158 -10.36 -9.22 -4.86
CA ASN A 158 -9.46 -10.05 -5.65
C ASN A 158 -7.98 -9.61 -5.52
N TYR A 159 -7.74 -8.33 -5.27
CA TYR A 159 -6.40 -7.79 -5.05
C TYR A 159 -6.43 -6.78 -3.92
N PHE A 160 -5.73 -7.02 -2.83
CA PHE A 160 -5.75 -6.09 -1.72
C PHE A 160 -4.41 -5.88 -1.05
N TRP A 161 -4.26 -4.69 -0.48
CA TRP A 161 -3.10 -4.25 0.27
C TRP A 161 -3.47 -4.05 1.73
N ILE A 162 -2.58 -4.45 2.63
CA ILE A 162 -2.63 -4.18 4.06
C ILE A 162 -1.38 -3.37 4.39
N ILE A 163 -1.59 -2.17 4.93
CA ILE A 163 -0.54 -1.18 5.15
C ILE A 163 -0.58 -0.78 6.63
N PRO A 164 0.40 -1.26 7.43
CA PRO A 164 0.53 -0.83 8.82
C PRO A 164 0.85 0.66 8.93
N ASN A 165 0.57 1.24 10.10
CA ASN A 165 0.91 2.62 10.39
C ASN A 165 2.43 2.80 10.62
N ASP A 166 2.85 4.04 10.84
CA ASP A 166 4.26 4.41 11.07
C ASP A 166 4.90 3.80 12.35
N LEU A 167 4.12 3.17 13.23
CA LEU A 167 4.60 2.47 14.43
C LEU A 167 4.68 0.96 14.25
N HIS A 168 3.97 0.40 13.28
CA HIS A 168 3.78 -1.04 13.09
C HIS A 168 4.35 -1.55 11.76
N ASN A 169 5.07 -0.71 11.03
CA ASN A 169 5.58 -0.99 9.68
C ASN A 169 7.06 -1.39 9.64
N THR A 170 7.64 -1.89 10.73
CA THR A 170 9.04 -2.37 10.82
C THR A 170 9.14 -3.66 11.61
#